data_AF-A0A0K0F3D0-F1
#
_entry.id   AF-A0A0K0F3D0-F1
#
_cell.length_a   1.000
_cell.length_b   1.000
_cell.length_c   1.000
_cell.angle_alpha   90.00
_cell.angle_beta   90.00
_cell.angle_gamma   90.00
#
_symmetry.space_group_name_H-M   'P 1'
#
loop_
_entity.id
_entity.type
_entity.pdbx_description
1 polymer ?
#
loop_
_entity_poly.entity_id
_entity_poly.type
_entity_poly.pdbx_seq_one_letter_code
_entity_poly.pdbx_strand_id
1 'polypeptide(L)'
;MSDKCDYDSEKKLQLMELTVASVKVNNNDADKIEIKYIIDPESKQVIPSSLSFQPIHIAFNKLEDYENFLQLFDFSRLLILNFYINGNTEVIRIFNKYNTVPNSLFSLSVTDPGVSNANDSKDILDLIGNVENSNEIHLELNFPLQHFPEDFTFPVMKSLKVINIKELNGTQFLNRRIISHLIDTCSNLRSFRISAKNKGIYYEIMKLLFARQALSVAYGCKNISFDAQFSMERDLSPITVYFYRSLFEDKLFEVSSLCFPIDNKKLGYSFYGSKKCYTCNNEHVVNILFEIES
;
A
#
# COMPACT_ATOMS: atom_id res chain seq x y z
N MET A 1 -27.13 -33.59 37.97
CA MET A 1 -26.35 -32.37 37.68
C MET A 1 -25.83 -32.55 36.27
N SER A 2 -26.34 -31.75 35.34
CA SER A 2 -25.96 -31.78 33.93
C SER A 2 -24.69 -30.96 33.75
N ASP A 3 -23.56 -31.62 33.59
CA ASP A 3 -22.36 -30.97 33.07
C ASP A 3 -22.60 -30.68 31.59
N LYS A 4 -22.98 -29.44 31.31
CA LYS A 4 -22.90 -28.87 29.97
C LYS A 4 -21.42 -28.77 29.64
N CYS A 5 -20.94 -29.68 28.80
CA CYS A 5 -19.72 -29.44 28.03
C CYS A 5 -19.97 -28.18 27.19
N ASP A 6 -19.40 -27.06 27.63
CA ASP A 6 -19.36 -25.85 26.83
C ASP A 6 -18.59 -26.14 25.54
N TYR A 7 -19.33 -26.00 24.44
CA TYR A 7 -18.91 -25.84 23.05
C TYR A 7 -17.40 -25.62 22.84
N ASP A 8 -16.73 -26.63 22.28
CA ASP A 8 -15.57 -26.41 21.43
C ASP A 8 -16.07 -25.60 20.22
N SER A 9 -15.89 -24.29 20.24
CA SER A 9 -15.92 -23.51 19.01
C SER A 9 -14.80 -24.07 18.12
N GLU A 10 -15.15 -24.74 17.03
CA GLU A 10 -14.18 -25.27 16.07
C GLU A 10 -13.12 -24.19 15.79
N LYS A 11 -11.90 -24.42 16.24
CA LYS A 11 -10.82 -23.46 16.09
C LYS A 11 -10.50 -23.35 14.61
N LYS A 12 -10.92 -22.26 13.98
CA LYS A 12 -10.68 -21.99 12.56
C LYS A 12 -9.19 -22.01 12.24
N LEU A 13 -8.85 -22.45 11.04
CA LEU A 13 -7.47 -22.43 10.56
C LEU A 13 -6.99 -20.99 10.40
N GLN A 14 -5.76 -20.71 10.83
CA GLN A 14 -5.22 -19.36 10.75
C GLN A 14 -4.48 -19.18 9.43
N LEU A 15 -4.81 -18.11 8.72
CA LEU A 15 -4.21 -17.80 7.43
C LEU A 15 -3.03 -16.82 7.60
N MET A 16 -1.89 -17.13 7.00
CA MET A 16 -0.71 -16.25 7.00
C MET A 16 -0.63 -15.38 5.76
N GLU A 17 -0.95 -15.95 4.60
CA GLU A 17 -0.91 -15.22 3.32
C GLU A 17 -2.16 -15.53 2.49
N LEU A 18 -2.72 -14.49 1.87
CA LEU A 18 -3.84 -14.58 0.96
C LEU A 18 -3.57 -13.74 -0.27
N THR A 19 -3.73 -14.34 -1.44
CA THR A 19 -3.77 -13.65 -2.72
C THR A 19 -5.05 -14.05 -3.44
N VAL A 20 -5.86 -13.06 -3.81
CA VAL A 20 -7.12 -13.25 -4.53
C VAL A 20 -7.05 -12.52 -5.86
N ALA A 21 -7.27 -13.22 -6.96
CA ALA A 21 -7.35 -12.65 -8.29
C ALA A 21 -8.77 -12.84 -8.86
N SER A 22 -9.45 -11.75 -9.18
CA SER A 22 -10.69 -11.79 -9.96
C SER A 22 -10.32 -11.74 -11.43
N VAL A 23 -10.43 -12.86 -12.14
CA VAL A 23 -10.01 -13.02 -13.53
C VAL A 23 -11.23 -13.08 -14.44
N LYS A 24 -11.31 -12.17 -15.41
CA LYS A 24 -12.32 -12.24 -16.47
C LYS A 24 -11.88 -13.26 -17.52
N VAL A 25 -12.64 -14.33 -17.71
CA VAL A 25 -12.33 -15.35 -18.73
C VAL A 25 -12.95 -14.92 -20.05
N ASN A 26 -12.11 -14.50 -20.99
CA ASN A 26 -12.55 -14.15 -22.35
C ASN A 26 -13.23 -15.37 -22.99
N ASN A 27 -14.56 -15.27 -23.18
CA ASN A 27 -15.45 -16.01 -24.10
C ASN A 27 -16.84 -16.32 -23.48
N ASN A 28 -17.06 -16.17 -22.16
CA ASN A 28 -18.34 -16.53 -21.53
C ASN A 28 -18.88 -15.54 -20.48
N ASP A 29 -18.30 -14.33 -20.35
CA ASP A 29 -18.62 -13.36 -19.27
C ASP A 29 -18.56 -13.93 -17.84
N ALA A 30 -17.97 -15.11 -17.66
CA ALA A 30 -17.83 -15.75 -16.37
C ALA A 30 -16.53 -15.27 -15.70
N ASP A 31 -16.69 -14.54 -14.61
CA ASP A 31 -15.59 -14.20 -13.72
C ASP A 31 -15.16 -15.44 -12.94
N LYS A 32 -13.85 -15.71 -12.95
CA LYS A 32 -13.21 -16.77 -12.17
C LYS A 32 -12.41 -16.13 -11.04
N ILE A 33 -12.56 -16.63 -9.82
CA ILE A 33 -11.83 -16.17 -8.65
C ILE A 33 -10.72 -17.16 -8.39
N GLU A 34 -9.47 -16.75 -8.59
CA GLU A 34 -8.30 -17.56 -8.30
C GLU A 34 -7.70 -17.17 -6.95
N ILE A 35 -7.44 -18.16 -6.11
CA ILE A 35 -6.90 -17.93 -4.77
C ILE A 35 -5.60 -18.70 -4.60
N LYS A 36 -4.62 -18.02 -4.05
CA LYS A 36 -3.37 -18.60 -3.55
C LYS A 36 -3.25 -18.24 -2.08
N TYR A 37 -3.02 -19.22 -1.21
CA TYR A 37 -2.96 -18.96 0.23
C TYR A 37 -1.97 -19.87 0.96
N ILE A 38 -1.50 -19.40 2.13
CA ILE A 38 -0.64 -20.16 3.04
C ILE A 38 -1.29 -20.20 4.42
N ILE A 39 -1.48 -21.41 4.94
CA ILE A 39 -1.99 -21.65 6.29
C ILE A 39 -0.82 -21.64 7.27
N ASP A 40 -1.03 -21.05 8.44
CA ASP A 40 -0.11 -21.14 9.57
C ASP A 40 0.10 -22.59 10.01
N PRO A 41 1.34 -23.13 9.96
CA PRO A 41 1.63 -24.48 10.43
C PRO A 41 1.20 -24.72 11.88
N GLU A 42 1.26 -23.72 12.75
CA GLU A 42 0.89 -23.84 14.17
C GLU A 42 -0.62 -24.00 14.37
N SER A 43 -1.43 -23.63 13.37
CA SER A 43 -2.88 -23.79 13.40
C SER A 43 -3.36 -25.19 12.98
N LYS A 44 -2.49 -26.02 12.40
CA LYS A 44 -2.82 -27.40 12.00
C LYS A 44 -2.66 -28.35 13.19
N GLN A 45 -3.69 -28.50 14.02
CA GLN A 45 -3.63 -29.38 15.19
C GLN A 45 -3.54 -30.89 14.87
N VAL A 46 -3.68 -31.33 13.61
CA VAL A 46 -3.95 -32.76 13.29
C VAL A 46 -3.11 -33.35 12.12
N ILE A 47 -2.15 -32.64 11.54
CA ILE A 47 -1.40 -33.17 10.37
C ILE A 47 0.12 -33.23 10.67
N PRO A 48 0.82 -34.35 10.36
CA PRO A 48 2.24 -34.50 10.67
C PRO A 48 3.08 -33.35 10.11
N SER A 49 4.14 -33.05 10.86
CA SER A 49 5.10 -31.95 10.77
C SER A 49 5.93 -31.86 9.46
N SER A 50 5.34 -32.15 8.32
CA SER A 50 6.00 -32.08 7.00
C SER A 50 5.33 -31.13 6.00
N LEU A 51 4.25 -30.43 6.38
CA LEU A 51 3.66 -29.42 5.50
C LEU A 51 4.48 -28.13 5.55
N SER A 52 5.47 -28.08 4.66
CA SER A 52 6.15 -26.86 4.21
C SER A 52 5.19 -25.69 4.01
N PHE A 53 5.72 -24.47 4.05
CA PHE A 53 5.06 -23.20 3.64
C PHE A 53 4.72 -23.20 2.12
N GLN A 54 4.14 -24.28 1.62
CA GLN A 54 3.76 -24.42 0.23
C GLN A 54 2.41 -23.72 0.02
N PRO A 55 2.34 -22.82 -0.97
CA PRO A 55 1.09 -22.17 -1.30
C PRO A 55 0.09 -23.18 -1.86
N ILE A 56 -1.15 -23.09 -1.38
CA ILE A 56 -2.29 -23.84 -1.91
C ILE A 56 -3.00 -22.98 -2.94
N HIS A 57 -3.33 -23.56 -4.08
CA HIS A 57 -4.01 -22.90 -5.19
C HIS A 57 -5.40 -23.50 -5.37
N ILE A 58 -6.42 -22.65 -5.41
CA ILE A 58 -7.81 -23.04 -5.66
C ILE A 58 -8.49 -22.01 -6.57
N ALA A 59 -9.59 -22.40 -7.19
CA ALA A 59 -10.37 -21.50 -8.01
C ALA A 59 -11.87 -21.70 -7.79
N PHE A 60 -12.61 -20.60 -7.87
CA PHE A 60 -14.06 -20.58 -7.76
C PHE A 60 -14.68 -19.93 -9.00
N ASN A 61 -15.82 -20.47 -9.43
CA ASN A 61 -16.62 -19.90 -10.52
C ASN A 61 -17.83 -19.11 -9.99
N LYS A 62 -18.04 -19.09 -8.66
CA LYS A 62 -19.13 -18.40 -7.99
C LYS A 62 -18.60 -17.64 -6.78
N LEU A 63 -19.11 -16.44 -6.56
CA LEU A 63 -18.81 -15.63 -5.37
C LEU A 63 -19.24 -16.32 -4.07
N GLU A 64 -20.32 -17.11 -4.11
CA GLU A 64 -20.80 -17.88 -2.95
C GLU A 64 -19.78 -18.92 -2.49
N ASP A 65 -19.12 -19.62 -3.42
CA ASP A 65 -18.09 -20.61 -3.07
C ASP A 65 -16.86 -19.92 -2.44
N TYR A 66 -16.51 -18.73 -2.94
CA TYR A 66 -15.47 -17.89 -2.33
C TYR A 66 -15.86 -17.40 -0.93
N GLU A 67 -17.11 -16.96 -0.74
CA GLU A 67 -17.63 -16.55 0.55
C GLU A 67 -17.60 -17.71 1.56
N ASN A 68 -18.04 -18.91 1.14
CA ASN A 68 -17.96 -20.12 1.96
C ASN A 68 -16.51 -20.49 2.30
N PHE A 69 -15.56 -20.31 1.37
CA PHE A 69 -14.14 -20.52 1.64
C PHE A 69 -13.62 -19.58 2.73
N LEU A 70 -13.95 -18.28 2.67
CA LEU A 70 -13.49 -17.31 3.66
C LEU A 70 -13.99 -17.63 5.07
N GLN A 71 -15.19 -18.21 5.19
CA GLN A 71 -15.75 -18.61 6.49
C GLN A 71 -14.92 -19.69 7.21
N LEU A 72 -14.08 -20.44 6.51
CA LEU A 72 -13.25 -21.51 7.08
C LEU A 72 -12.03 -20.99 7.84
N PHE A 73 -11.65 -19.73 7.65
CA PHE A 73 -10.38 -19.19 8.17
C PHE A 73 -10.57 -18.13 9.25
N ASP A 74 -9.56 -18.03 10.10
CA ASP A 74 -9.28 -16.90 10.96
C ASP A 74 -8.15 -16.07 10.34
N PHE A 75 -8.39 -14.76 10.18
CA PHE A 75 -7.47 -13.81 9.57
C PHE A 75 -6.57 -13.09 10.59
N SER A 76 -6.70 -13.38 11.89
CA SER A 76 -5.94 -12.69 12.95
C SER A 76 -4.42 -12.72 12.77
N ARG A 77 -3.88 -13.76 12.12
CA ARG A 77 -2.45 -13.92 11.80
C ARG A 77 -2.09 -13.60 10.34
N LEU A 78 -3.00 -12.99 9.58
CA LEU A 78 -2.76 -12.65 8.18
C LEU A 78 -1.65 -11.60 8.09
N LEU A 79 -0.55 -11.95 7.43
CA LEU A 79 0.64 -11.12 7.24
C LEU A 79 0.65 -10.47 5.86
N ILE A 80 0.25 -11.20 4.81
CA ILE A 80 0.27 -10.71 3.43
C ILE A 80 -1.11 -10.87 2.81
N LEU A 81 -1.63 -9.77 2.26
CA LEU A 81 -2.90 -9.73 1.57
C LEU A 81 -2.74 -9.05 0.21
N ASN A 82 -2.99 -9.79 -0.87
CA ASN A 82 -2.90 -9.27 -2.23
C ASN A 82 -4.23 -9.45 -2.96
N PHE A 83 -4.69 -8.40 -3.64
CA PHE A 83 -5.82 -8.43 -4.54
C PHE A 83 -5.40 -8.04 -5.95
N TYR A 84 -5.77 -8.85 -6.94
CA TYR A 84 -5.64 -8.55 -8.38
C TYR A 84 -7.03 -8.47 -9.01
N ILE A 85 -7.49 -7.26 -9.31
CA ILE A 85 -8.88 -6.98 -9.69
C ILE A 85 -8.98 -6.77 -11.21
N ASN A 86 -9.03 -7.86 -11.97
CA ASN A 86 -9.26 -7.77 -13.42
C ASN A 86 -10.76 -7.78 -13.78
N GLY A 87 -11.63 -8.24 -12.87
CA GLY A 87 -13.08 -8.38 -13.08
C GLY A 87 -13.90 -7.37 -12.28
N ASN A 88 -14.08 -7.62 -10.99
CA ASN A 88 -14.92 -6.82 -10.10
C ASN A 88 -14.33 -6.76 -8.67
N THR A 89 -14.52 -5.65 -7.96
CA THR A 89 -14.16 -5.45 -6.54
C THR A 89 -15.04 -6.23 -5.57
N GLU A 90 -16.09 -6.93 -6.03
CA GLU A 90 -16.94 -7.77 -5.17
C GLU A 90 -16.17 -8.78 -4.32
N VAL A 91 -15.02 -9.29 -4.79
CA VAL A 91 -14.15 -10.17 -4.00
C VAL A 91 -13.55 -9.47 -2.77
N ILE A 92 -13.28 -8.17 -2.87
CA ILE A 92 -12.83 -7.31 -1.76
C ILE A 92 -14.02 -7.05 -0.83
N ARG A 93 -15.19 -6.70 -1.39
CA ARG A 93 -16.41 -6.46 -0.61
C ARG A 93 -16.76 -7.65 0.28
N ILE A 94 -16.73 -8.86 -0.27
CA ILE A 94 -17.00 -10.10 0.48
C ILE A 94 -15.91 -10.32 1.53
N PHE A 95 -14.63 -10.15 1.18
CA PHE A 95 -13.54 -10.28 2.15
C PHE A 95 -13.70 -9.34 3.35
N ASN A 96 -14.07 -8.08 3.12
CA ASN A 96 -14.28 -7.08 4.18
C ASN A 96 -15.36 -7.50 5.20
N LYS A 97 -16.34 -8.33 4.83
CA LYS A 97 -17.33 -8.87 5.77
C LYS A 97 -16.72 -9.78 6.84
N TYR A 98 -15.66 -10.51 6.48
CA TYR A 98 -15.04 -11.52 7.35
C TYR A 98 -13.76 -11.00 8.00
N ASN A 99 -13.11 -10.02 7.38
CA ASN A 99 -11.92 -9.35 7.91
C ASN A 99 -12.28 -8.28 8.95
N THR A 100 -12.73 -8.71 10.12
CA THR A 100 -13.29 -7.83 11.17
C THR A 100 -12.34 -7.54 12.34
N VAL A 101 -11.22 -8.26 12.42
CA VAL A 101 -10.23 -8.11 13.50
C VAL A 101 -9.05 -7.29 12.97
N PRO A 102 -8.46 -6.39 13.77
CA PRO A 102 -7.20 -5.77 13.42
C PRO A 102 -6.11 -6.82 13.26
N ASN A 103 -5.84 -7.22 12.02
CA ASN A 103 -4.83 -8.22 11.70
C ASN A 103 -3.42 -7.66 11.91
N SER A 104 -2.45 -8.54 12.16
CA SER A 104 -1.03 -8.19 12.15
C SER A 104 -0.47 -8.13 10.73
N LEU A 105 -1.19 -7.46 9.82
CA LEU A 105 -0.81 -7.35 8.42
C LEU A 105 0.58 -6.72 8.31
N PHE A 106 1.47 -7.41 7.63
CA PHE A 106 2.75 -6.83 7.22
C PHE A 106 2.56 -6.03 5.93
N SER A 107 1.88 -6.59 4.93
CA SER A 107 1.73 -5.97 3.62
C SER A 107 0.33 -6.16 3.04
N LEU A 108 -0.24 -5.06 2.53
CA LEU A 108 -1.42 -5.03 1.69
C LEU A 108 -1.02 -4.59 0.27
N SER A 109 -1.45 -5.35 -0.74
CA SER A 109 -1.38 -4.94 -2.14
C SER A 109 -2.75 -5.02 -2.80
N VAL A 110 -3.16 -3.98 -3.51
CA VAL A 110 -4.33 -4.00 -4.40
C VAL A 110 -3.89 -3.51 -5.77
N THR A 111 -4.12 -4.34 -6.79
CA THR A 111 -3.80 -4.02 -8.17
C THR A 111 -5.05 -4.10 -9.02
N ASP A 112 -5.51 -2.96 -9.50
CA ASP A 112 -6.57 -2.82 -10.49
C ASP A 112 -5.99 -2.30 -11.81
N PRO A 113 -5.76 -3.16 -12.82
CA PRO A 113 -5.24 -2.72 -14.11
C PRO A 113 -6.29 -2.01 -14.99
N GLY A 114 -7.55 -1.90 -14.56
CA GLY A 114 -8.63 -1.27 -15.33
C GLY A 114 -9.13 -2.08 -16.52
N VAL A 115 -9.14 -3.41 -16.37
CA VAL A 115 -9.74 -4.31 -17.37
C VAL A 115 -11.27 -4.19 -17.36
N SER A 116 -11.86 -3.75 -16.25
CA SER A 116 -13.30 -3.64 -16.05
C SER A 116 -13.69 -2.26 -15.51
N ASN A 117 -14.85 -1.76 -15.95
CA ASN A 117 -15.45 -0.53 -15.45
C ASN A 117 -16.43 -0.78 -14.28
N ALA A 118 -16.62 -2.04 -13.87
CA ALA A 118 -17.58 -2.42 -12.83
C ALA A 118 -17.04 -2.31 -11.40
N ASN A 119 -15.78 -1.94 -11.24
CA ASN A 119 -15.12 -1.82 -9.93
C ASN A 119 -15.73 -0.68 -9.13
N ASP A 120 -15.92 -0.84 -7.82
CA ASP A 120 -16.36 0.21 -6.90
C ASP A 120 -15.21 0.63 -5.99
N SER A 121 -14.82 1.90 -6.03
CA SER A 121 -13.77 2.45 -5.18
C SER A 121 -14.08 2.27 -3.70
N LYS A 122 -15.36 2.26 -3.31
CA LYS A 122 -15.80 2.11 -1.92
C LYS A 122 -15.29 0.81 -1.30
N ASP A 123 -15.29 -0.29 -2.05
CA ASP A 123 -14.82 -1.59 -1.55
C ASP A 123 -13.34 -1.53 -1.14
N ILE A 124 -12.52 -0.78 -1.90
CA ILE A 124 -11.11 -0.56 -1.59
C ILE A 124 -10.94 0.38 -0.41
N LEU A 125 -11.74 1.45 -0.30
CA LEU A 125 -11.69 2.37 0.84
C LEU A 125 -12.06 1.66 2.14
N ASP A 126 -13.09 0.82 2.11
CA ASP A 126 -13.51 -0.01 3.24
C ASP A 126 -12.39 -1.02 3.61
N LEU A 127 -11.70 -1.59 2.62
CA LEU A 127 -10.54 -2.45 2.87
C LEU A 127 -9.40 -1.69 3.55
N ILE A 128 -9.05 -0.49 3.07
CA ILE A 128 -8.02 0.36 3.69
C ILE A 128 -8.37 0.67 5.15
N GLY A 129 -9.65 0.89 5.45
CA GLY A 129 -10.15 1.09 6.81
C GLY A 129 -9.93 -0.12 7.72
N ASN A 130 -9.94 -1.34 7.18
CA ASN A 130 -9.82 -2.58 7.96
C ASN A 130 -8.38 -3.07 8.17
N VAL A 131 -7.36 -2.35 7.65
CA VAL A 131 -5.95 -2.80 7.67
C VAL A 131 -5.01 -1.86 8.43
N GLU A 132 -5.49 -1.27 9.53
CA GLU A 132 -4.83 -0.19 10.28
C GLU A 132 -3.42 -0.52 10.80
N ASN A 133 -3.07 -1.80 10.95
CA ASN A 133 -1.77 -2.25 11.45
C ASN A 133 -0.76 -2.63 10.35
N SER A 134 -1.01 -2.28 9.09
CA SER A 134 -0.12 -2.62 7.98
C SER A 134 1.23 -1.90 8.02
N ASN A 135 2.34 -2.62 7.76
CA ASN A 135 3.65 -2.00 7.58
C ASN A 135 3.84 -1.42 6.18
N GLU A 136 3.22 -2.05 5.18
CA GLU A 136 3.33 -1.67 3.77
C GLU A 136 1.95 -1.67 3.11
N ILE A 137 1.69 -0.64 2.31
CA ILE A 137 0.49 -0.53 1.49
C ILE A 137 0.89 -0.21 0.06
N HIS A 138 0.44 -1.03 -0.88
CA HIS A 138 0.67 -0.88 -2.31
C HIS A 138 -0.68 -0.84 -3.02
N LEU A 139 -1.00 0.28 -3.68
CA LEU A 139 -2.28 0.52 -4.33
C LEU A 139 -2.04 0.95 -5.77
N GLU A 140 -2.49 0.16 -6.73
CA GLU A 140 -2.61 0.52 -8.14
C GLU A 140 -4.10 0.63 -8.46
N LEU A 141 -4.57 1.88 -8.60
CA LEU A 141 -6.00 2.25 -8.58
C LEU A 141 -6.45 2.74 -9.96
N ASN A 142 -7.59 2.23 -10.44
CA ASN A 142 -8.11 2.55 -11.76
C ASN A 142 -9.61 2.87 -11.74
N PHE A 143 -9.93 4.08 -11.27
CA PHE A 143 -11.28 4.61 -11.10
C PHE A 143 -11.46 5.91 -11.88
N PRO A 144 -11.39 5.90 -13.22
CA PRO A 144 -11.34 7.10 -14.05
C PRO A 144 -12.61 7.98 -13.98
N LEU A 145 -13.75 7.40 -13.62
CA LEU A 145 -15.06 8.07 -13.63
C LEU A 145 -15.67 8.22 -12.23
N GLN A 146 -14.97 7.80 -11.17
CA GLN A 146 -15.51 7.85 -9.81
C GLN A 146 -14.92 9.02 -9.04
N HIS A 147 -15.79 9.64 -8.24
CA HIS A 147 -15.38 10.63 -7.26
C HIS A 147 -15.13 9.92 -5.94
N PHE A 148 -13.92 10.06 -5.43
CA PHE A 148 -13.59 9.61 -4.08
C PHE A 148 -14.25 10.56 -3.05
N PRO A 149 -14.68 10.05 -1.88
CA PRO A 149 -15.20 10.89 -0.83
C PRO A 149 -14.18 11.95 -0.40
N GLU A 150 -14.58 13.23 -0.40
CA GLU A 150 -13.70 14.36 -0.03
C GLU A 150 -13.23 14.31 1.43
N ASP A 151 -13.97 13.58 2.26
CA ASP A 151 -13.71 13.38 3.68
C ASP A 151 -12.88 12.13 3.99
N PHE A 152 -12.60 11.29 2.99
CA PHE A 152 -11.76 10.12 3.18
C PHE A 152 -10.36 10.49 3.66
N THR A 153 -9.92 9.80 4.70
CA THR A 153 -8.53 9.79 5.16
C THR A 153 -8.13 8.36 5.48
N PHE A 154 -6.85 8.04 5.30
CA PHE A 154 -6.31 6.78 5.83
C PHE A 154 -6.55 6.72 7.35
N PRO A 155 -6.85 5.54 7.92
CA PRO A 155 -6.84 5.38 9.37
C PRO A 155 -5.43 5.66 9.93
N VAL A 156 -5.34 5.82 11.24
CA VAL A 156 -4.05 6.09 11.91
C VAL A 156 -3.20 4.82 11.95
N MET A 157 -2.28 4.70 10.99
CA MET A 157 -1.42 3.51 10.84
C MET A 157 -0.05 3.71 11.48
N LYS A 158 0.07 3.39 12.77
CA LYS A 158 1.31 3.59 13.53
C LYS A 158 2.47 2.75 13.01
N SER A 159 2.21 1.57 12.44
CA SER A 159 3.23 0.64 11.95
C SER A 159 3.65 0.90 10.49
N LEU A 160 2.90 1.71 9.75
CA LEU A 160 3.13 1.96 8.33
C LEU A 160 4.51 2.59 8.09
N LYS A 161 5.30 1.93 7.25
CA LYS A 161 6.67 2.31 6.85
C LYS A 161 6.75 2.65 5.38
N VAL A 162 5.94 1.99 4.54
CA VAL A 162 5.98 2.13 3.09
C VAL A 162 4.57 2.38 2.57
N ILE A 163 4.43 3.40 1.73
CA ILE A 163 3.24 3.58 0.92
C ILE A 163 3.62 3.70 -0.55
N ASN A 164 2.92 2.95 -1.38
CA ASN A 164 3.02 2.99 -2.83
C ASN A 164 1.62 3.20 -3.40
N ILE A 165 1.39 4.30 -4.12
CA ILE A 165 0.11 4.61 -4.75
C ILE A 165 0.35 4.98 -6.21
N LYS A 166 -0.30 4.26 -7.11
CA LYS A 166 -0.30 4.49 -8.55
C LYS A 166 -1.73 4.70 -9.03
N GLU A 167 -2.01 5.92 -9.49
CA GLU A 167 -3.27 6.31 -10.10
C GLU A 167 -3.21 6.08 -11.61
N LEU A 168 -4.08 5.20 -12.11
CA LEU A 168 -4.17 4.86 -13.54
C LEU A 168 -5.33 5.58 -14.22
N ASN A 169 -5.24 5.72 -15.54
CA ASN A 169 -6.32 6.17 -16.43
C ASN A 169 -7.06 7.46 -16.02
N GLY A 170 -6.41 8.35 -15.27
CA GLY A 170 -7.03 9.61 -14.83
C GLY A 170 -7.74 9.53 -13.48
N THR A 171 -7.58 8.44 -12.73
CA THR A 171 -7.95 8.35 -11.31
C THR A 171 -7.38 9.54 -10.53
N GLN A 172 -8.20 10.16 -9.68
CA GLN A 172 -7.83 11.29 -8.82
C GLN A 172 -8.22 10.98 -7.37
N PHE A 173 -7.49 10.06 -6.75
CA PHE A 173 -7.65 9.66 -5.36
C PHE A 173 -6.87 10.59 -4.43
N LEU A 174 -5.59 10.80 -4.71
CA LEU A 174 -4.67 11.57 -3.88
C LEU A 174 -4.97 13.06 -3.93
N ASN A 175 -5.17 13.64 -2.75
CA ASN A 175 -5.29 15.07 -2.55
C ASN A 175 -4.45 15.52 -1.34
N ARG A 176 -4.35 16.84 -1.16
CA ARG A 176 -3.55 17.44 -0.09
C ARG A 176 -3.98 16.99 1.31
N ARG A 177 -5.29 16.81 1.55
CA ARG A 177 -5.84 16.38 2.84
C ARG A 177 -5.40 14.96 3.17
N ILE A 178 -5.53 14.03 2.22
CA ILE A 178 -5.11 12.63 2.37
C ILE A 178 -3.62 12.55 2.69
N ILE A 179 -2.79 13.23 1.91
CA ILE A 179 -1.33 13.23 2.09
C ILE A 179 -0.92 13.85 3.43
N SER A 180 -1.50 15.00 3.79
CA SER A 180 -1.18 15.67 5.06
C SER A 180 -1.55 14.77 6.24
N HIS A 181 -2.77 14.20 6.23
CA HIS A 181 -3.21 13.27 7.26
C HIS A 181 -2.27 12.07 7.39
N LEU A 182 -1.88 11.46 6.27
CA LEU A 182 -0.98 10.32 6.26
C LEU A 182 0.39 10.66 6.86
N ILE A 183 1.00 11.78 6.43
CA ILE A 183 2.31 12.21 6.92
C ILE A 183 2.26 12.60 8.41
N ASP A 184 1.16 13.20 8.87
CA ASP A 184 1.05 13.67 10.26
C ASP A 184 0.74 12.53 11.24
N THR A 185 -0.03 11.52 10.81
CA THR A 185 -0.49 10.43 11.68
C THR A 185 0.39 9.19 11.62
N CYS A 186 1.06 8.91 10.50
CA CYS A 186 1.91 7.74 10.31
C CYS A 186 3.37 8.06 10.66
N SER A 187 3.68 8.06 11.96
CA SER A 187 4.99 8.47 12.49
C SER A 187 6.19 7.57 12.11
N ASN A 188 5.95 6.37 11.59
CA ASN A 188 6.99 5.45 11.12
C ASN A 188 7.15 5.43 9.59
N LEU A 189 6.33 6.20 8.88
CA LEU A 189 6.35 6.26 7.42
C LEU A 189 7.67 6.86 6.95
N ARG A 190 8.39 6.10 6.12
CA ARG A 190 9.75 6.40 5.65
C ARG A 190 9.93 6.29 4.14
N SER A 191 9.02 5.62 3.44
CA SER A 191 9.10 5.41 2.00
C SER A 191 7.79 5.77 1.31
N PHE A 192 7.87 6.61 0.29
CA PHE A 192 6.77 7.01 -0.57
C PHE A 192 7.09 6.62 -2.01
N ARG A 193 6.17 5.96 -2.70
CA ARG A 193 6.21 5.78 -4.15
C ARG A 193 4.89 6.23 -4.72
N ILE A 194 4.87 7.36 -5.42
CA ILE A 194 3.62 8.00 -5.84
C ILE A 194 3.65 8.28 -7.34
N SER A 195 2.66 7.73 -8.03
CA SER A 195 2.34 8.03 -9.41
C SER A 195 0.93 8.61 -9.44
N ALA A 196 0.82 9.93 -9.28
CA ALA A 196 -0.47 10.62 -9.20
C ALA A 196 -0.85 11.29 -10.51
N LYS A 197 -2.13 11.48 -10.80
CA LYS A 197 -2.59 12.29 -11.93
C LYS A 197 -2.24 13.77 -11.73
N ASN A 198 -2.47 14.28 -10.52
CA ASN A 198 -2.09 15.64 -10.15
C ASN A 198 -0.64 15.68 -9.64
N LYS A 199 0.31 15.94 -10.56
CA LYS A 199 1.75 16.01 -10.23
C LYS A 199 2.12 17.13 -9.24
N GLY A 200 1.23 18.11 -9.02
CA GLY A 200 1.41 19.14 -7.99
C GLY A 200 1.48 18.57 -6.57
N ILE A 201 0.94 17.37 -6.34
CA ILE A 201 1.00 16.72 -5.04
C ILE A 201 2.43 16.35 -4.61
N TYR A 202 3.36 16.16 -5.56
CA TYR A 202 4.74 15.77 -5.25
C TYR A 202 5.46 16.87 -4.47
N TYR A 203 5.26 18.12 -4.86
CA TYR A 203 5.76 19.27 -4.12
C TYR A 203 5.18 19.36 -2.71
N GLU A 204 3.86 19.14 -2.57
CA GLU A 204 3.21 19.15 -1.25
C GLU A 204 3.75 18.04 -0.34
N ILE A 205 3.94 16.82 -0.87
CA ILE A 205 4.58 15.71 -0.14
C ILE A 205 5.96 16.14 0.34
N MET A 206 6.81 16.64 -0.56
CA MET A 206 8.17 17.07 -0.20
C MET A 206 8.17 18.14 0.89
N LYS A 207 7.31 19.16 0.75
CA LYS A 207 7.18 20.25 1.72
C LYS A 207 6.78 19.73 3.11
N LEU A 208 5.81 18.82 3.16
CA LEU A 208 5.34 18.21 4.41
C LEU A 208 6.42 17.33 5.05
N LEU A 209 7.15 16.54 4.25
CA LEU A 209 8.26 15.72 4.73
C LEU A 209 9.38 16.58 5.31
N PHE A 210 9.83 17.61 4.61
CA PHE A 210 10.84 18.54 5.11
C PHE A 210 10.38 19.29 6.37
N ALA A 211 9.10 19.67 6.47
CA ALA A 211 8.56 20.30 7.66
C ALA A 211 8.58 19.35 8.88
N ARG A 212 8.18 18.08 8.67
CA ARG A 212 8.22 17.03 9.70
C ARG A 212 9.65 16.78 10.19
N GLN A 213 10.63 16.77 9.28
CA GLN A 213 12.04 16.67 9.67
C GLN A 213 12.49 17.84 10.54
N ALA A 214 12.18 19.08 10.16
CA ALA A 214 12.55 20.26 10.93
C ALA A 214 12.04 20.19 12.38
N LEU A 215 10.82 19.68 12.57
CA LEU A 215 10.25 19.45 13.90
C LEU A 215 10.98 18.34 14.67
N SER A 216 11.27 17.22 14.04
CA SER A 216 11.92 16.09 14.72
C SER A 216 13.34 16.40 15.26
N VAL A 217 14.07 17.32 14.61
CA VAL A 217 15.37 17.82 15.10
C VAL A 217 15.19 18.56 16.43
N ALA A 218 14.11 19.34 16.56
CA ALA A 218 13.79 20.04 17.81
C ALA A 218 13.40 19.09 18.96
N TYR A 219 12.87 17.89 18.66
CA TYR A 219 12.34 16.94 19.64
C TYR A 219 13.18 15.65 19.81
N GLY A 220 14.50 15.72 19.61
CA GLY A 220 15.41 14.62 19.97
C GLY A 220 15.79 13.66 18.84
N CYS A 221 15.80 14.13 17.58
CA CYS A 221 16.37 13.43 16.42
C CYS A 221 15.79 12.02 16.19
N LYS A 222 14.45 11.89 16.16
CA LYS A 222 13.78 10.67 15.69
C LYS A 222 14.01 10.50 14.19
N ASN A 223 14.45 9.32 13.78
CA ASN A 223 14.90 8.92 12.44
C ASN A 223 14.26 9.75 11.31
N ILE A 224 15.01 10.72 10.76
CA ILE A 224 14.51 11.64 9.75
C ILE A 224 14.72 11.17 8.32
N SER A 225 15.38 10.03 8.13
CA SER A 225 15.66 9.56 6.79
C SER A 225 14.39 9.10 6.08
N PHE A 226 14.20 9.54 4.84
CA PHE A 226 13.09 9.11 4.01
C PHE A 226 13.50 8.97 2.55
N ASP A 227 12.78 8.08 1.87
CA ASP A 227 12.88 7.85 0.44
C ASP A 227 11.54 8.23 -0.19
N ALA A 228 11.58 9.04 -1.25
CA ALA A 228 10.40 9.34 -2.06
C ALA A 228 10.70 9.06 -3.54
N GLN A 229 9.78 8.39 -4.21
CA GLN A 229 9.83 8.12 -5.64
C GLN A 229 8.56 8.66 -6.28
N PHE A 230 8.71 9.42 -7.35
CA PHE A 230 7.64 10.10 -8.04
C PHE A 230 7.67 9.77 -9.52
N SER A 231 6.52 9.40 -10.09
CA SER A 231 6.40 9.10 -11.51
C SER A 231 5.92 10.33 -12.29
N MET A 232 6.62 10.69 -13.36
CA MET A 232 6.43 11.88 -14.18
C MET A 232 6.02 11.50 -15.61
N GLU A 233 5.26 12.36 -16.28
CA GLU A 233 4.92 12.14 -17.70
C GLU A 233 6.05 12.57 -18.65
N ARG A 234 6.97 13.43 -18.18
CA ARG A 234 8.02 14.09 -18.99
C ARG A 234 9.27 14.33 -18.16
N ASP A 235 10.39 14.55 -18.85
CA ASP A 235 11.64 14.98 -18.23
C ASP A 235 11.44 16.25 -17.39
N LEU A 236 12.16 16.34 -16.27
CA LEU A 236 12.23 17.58 -15.51
C LEU A 236 13.00 18.63 -16.31
N SER A 237 12.41 19.81 -16.43
CA SER A 237 13.13 20.97 -16.98
C SER A 237 14.27 21.38 -16.04
N PRO A 238 15.35 22.02 -16.53
CA PRO A 238 16.42 22.52 -15.67
C PRO A 238 15.93 23.44 -14.54
N ILE A 239 14.90 24.25 -14.80
CA ILE A 239 14.29 25.13 -13.79
C ILE A 239 13.60 24.30 -12.70
N THR A 240 12.90 23.24 -13.09
CA THR A 240 12.24 22.32 -12.15
C THR A 240 13.25 21.55 -11.31
N VAL A 241 14.37 21.12 -11.91
CA VAL A 241 15.48 20.49 -11.19
C VAL A 241 16.06 21.45 -10.15
N TYR A 242 16.35 22.68 -10.55
CA TYR A 242 16.85 23.72 -9.63
C TYR A 242 15.86 23.99 -8.49
N PHE A 243 14.56 24.09 -8.81
CA PHE A 243 13.50 24.26 -7.82
C PHE A 243 13.47 23.12 -6.78
N TYR A 244 13.49 21.86 -7.21
CA TYR A 244 13.48 20.75 -6.26
C TYR A 244 14.77 20.69 -5.43
N ARG A 245 15.91 20.98 -6.05
CA ARG A 245 17.20 21.08 -5.35
C ARG A 245 17.18 22.17 -4.27
N SER A 246 16.62 23.34 -4.55
CA SER A 246 16.61 24.44 -3.58
C SER A 246 15.80 24.11 -2.32
N LEU A 247 14.81 23.20 -2.40
CA LEU A 247 14.06 22.76 -1.22
C LEU A 247 14.93 22.02 -0.18
N PHE A 248 15.97 21.31 -0.64
CA PHE A 248 16.95 20.69 0.25
C PHE A 248 17.88 21.74 0.86
N GLU A 249 18.38 22.66 0.03
CA GLU A 249 19.31 23.72 0.42
C GLU A 249 18.67 24.66 1.45
N ASP A 250 17.39 24.99 1.28
CA ASP A 250 16.57 25.76 2.24
C ASP A 250 16.47 25.10 3.63
N LYS A 251 16.72 23.79 3.70
CA LYS A 251 16.73 22.99 4.94
C LYS A 251 18.14 22.63 5.41
N LEU A 252 19.15 23.22 4.79
CA LEU A 252 20.57 23.04 5.10
C LEU A 252 21.03 21.59 4.91
N PHE A 253 20.48 20.90 3.90
CA PHE A 253 21.04 19.65 3.42
C PHE A 253 22.17 19.93 2.43
N GLU A 254 23.23 19.15 2.50
CA GLU A 254 24.16 19.01 1.38
C GLU A 254 23.48 18.14 0.33
N VAL A 255 23.32 18.64 -0.89
CA VAL A 255 22.55 17.97 -1.93
C VAL A 255 23.41 17.63 -3.14
N SER A 256 23.31 16.40 -3.58
CA SER A 256 23.81 15.93 -4.86
C SER A 256 22.62 15.56 -5.75
N SER A 257 22.68 15.98 -7.01
CA SER A 257 21.67 15.63 -8.02
C SER A 257 22.31 14.74 -9.08
N LEU A 258 21.72 13.58 -9.32
CA LEU A 258 22.11 12.65 -10.37
C LEU A 258 21.04 12.65 -11.46
N CYS A 259 21.45 12.86 -12.71
CA CYS A 259 20.63 12.63 -13.89
C CYS A 259 21.08 11.32 -14.52
N PHE A 260 20.15 10.41 -14.81
CA PHE A 260 20.47 9.10 -15.37
C PHE A 260 19.51 8.76 -16.52
N PRO A 261 20.00 8.04 -17.55
CA PRO A 261 19.15 7.62 -18.66
C PRO A 261 18.13 6.58 -18.19
N ILE A 262 16.90 6.72 -18.66
CA ILE A 262 15.83 5.73 -18.64
C ILE A 262 15.63 5.26 -20.09
N ASP A 263 15.02 4.08 -20.27
CA ASP A 263 14.64 3.56 -21.59
C ASP A 263 13.96 4.62 -22.49
N ASN A 264 14.17 4.49 -23.80
CA ASN A 264 13.61 5.37 -24.82
C ASN A 264 14.09 6.85 -24.76
N LYS A 265 15.34 7.09 -24.33
CA LYS A 265 15.97 8.43 -24.25
C LYS A 265 15.30 9.38 -23.23
N LYS A 266 14.50 8.83 -22.31
CA LYS A 266 13.92 9.54 -21.17
C LYS A 266 14.99 9.73 -20.09
N LEU A 267 14.87 10.76 -19.24
CA LEU A 267 15.81 11.01 -18.14
C LEU A 267 15.12 10.89 -16.79
N GLY A 268 15.74 10.14 -15.88
CA GLY A 268 15.40 10.15 -14.46
C GLY A 268 16.30 11.10 -13.69
N TYR A 269 15.79 11.59 -12.56
CA TYR A 269 16.51 12.48 -11.65
C TYR A 269 16.45 11.96 -10.23
N SER A 270 17.59 11.84 -9.57
CA SER A 270 17.70 11.56 -8.14
C SER A 270 18.32 12.74 -7.43
N PHE A 271 17.72 13.15 -6.31
CA PHE A 271 18.24 14.13 -5.38
C PHE A 271 18.56 13.41 -4.07
N TYR A 272 19.85 13.30 -3.78
CA TYR A 272 20.35 12.78 -2.53
C TYR A 272 20.78 13.95 -1.67
N GLY A 273 20.06 14.17 -0.58
CA GLY A 273 20.38 15.16 0.45
C GLY A 273 20.90 14.48 1.70
N SER A 274 22.01 14.95 2.26
CA SER A 274 22.47 14.52 3.57
C SER A 274 22.74 15.66 4.54
N LYS A 275 22.59 15.36 5.83
CA LYS A 275 22.79 16.32 6.92
C LYS A 275 23.21 15.60 8.19
N LYS A 276 24.30 16.04 8.81
CA LYS A 276 24.72 15.52 10.12
C LYS A 276 23.87 16.12 11.25
N CYS A 277 23.26 15.29 12.09
CA CYS A 277 22.57 15.75 13.30
C CYS A 277 23.56 15.82 14.46
N TYR A 278 23.75 17.01 15.03
CA TYR A 278 24.62 17.20 16.19
C TYR A 278 24.09 16.53 17.46
N THR A 279 22.77 16.31 17.56
CA THR A 279 22.13 15.71 18.74
C THR A 279 22.35 14.20 18.82
N CYS A 280 22.22 13.46 17.70
CA CYS A 280 22.38 12.01 17.67
C CYS A 280 23.71 11.56 17.04
N ASN A 281 24.50 12.49 16.51
CA ASN A 281 25.75 12.27 15.78
C ASN A 281 25.62 11.37 14.53
N ASN A 282 24.40 11.07 14.08
CA ASN A 282 24.14 10.31 12.88
C ASN A 282 24.01 11.24 11.66
N GLU A 283 24.35 10.69 10.50
CA GLU A 283 23.98 11.29 9.23
C GLU A 283 22.54 10.93 8.89
N HIS A 284 21.83 11.92 8.40
CA HIS A 284 20.45 11.78 7.96
C HIS A 284 20.36 11.99 6.47
N VAL A 285 19.60 11.12 5.82
CA VAL A 285 19.59 11.01 4.37
C VAL A 285 18.18 11.13 3.86
N VAL A 286 18.01 12.01 2.87
CA VAL A 286 16.79 12.14 2.10
C VAL A 286 17.12 11.78 0.67
N ASN A 287 16.36 10.85 0.11
CA ASN A 287 16.48 10.50 -1.29
C ASN A 287 15.15 10.75 -1.99
N ILE A 288 15.19 11.53 -3.07
CA ILE A 288 14.01 11.83 -3.87
C ILE A 288 14.30 11.49 -5.33
N LEU A 289 13.53 10.56 -5.86
CA LEU A 289 13.67 10.01 -7.19
C LEU A 289 12.48 10.44 -8.03
N PHE A 290 12.75 11.01 -9.20
CA PHE A 290 11.78 11.28 -10.24
C PHE A 290 12.08 10.37 -11.43
N GLU A 291 11.14 9.51 -11.77
CA GLU A 291 11.22 8.62 -12.92
C GLU A 291 10.10 8.94 -13.90
N ILE A 292 10.31 8.64 -15.17
CA ILE A 292 9.28 8.85 -16.18
C ILE A 292 8.48 7.58 -16.35
N GLU A 293 7.16 7.71 -16.34
CA GLU A 293 6.25 6.61 -16.63
C GLU A 293 6.58 6.03 -18.01
N SER A 294 6.94 4.75 -18.03
CA SER A 294 7.28 3.99 -19.23
C SER A 294 6.03 3.70 -20.05
#